data_AF-A0A966IE29-F1
#
_entry.id   AF-A0A966IE29-F1
#
_cell.length_a   1.000
_cell.length_b   1.000
_cell.length_c   1.000
_cell.angle_alpha   90.00
_cell.angle_beta   90.00
_cell.angle_gamma   90.00
#
_symmetry.space_group_name_H-M   'P 1'
#
loop_
_entity.id
_entity.type
_entity.pdbx_description
1 polymer ?
#
loop_
_entity_poly.entity_id
_entity_poly.type
_entity_poly.pdbx_seq_one_letter_code
_entity_poly.pdbx_strand_id
1 'polypeptide(L)'
;MKKDSTIEDSLLIKKAQDGNEGAFNFLMTKYYPRVYASLYSFTKSKEDSEDLAQQTFIKVWQQIATFRGDSAFFTWVYRIAINLAKNHFVSSSYKKDKINVSTSDTDFDIPSYTNPEQLLDQEYLEREKIFLHTYRRIY
;
A
#
# COMPACT_ATOMS: atom_id res chain seq x y z
N MET A 1 -7.84 -16.78 16.03
CA MET A 1 -7.85 -16.87 14.54
C MET A 1 -6.83 -15.97 13.81
N LYS A 2 -5.98 -15.16 14.47
CA LYS A 2 -5.02 -14.28 13.75
C LYS A 2 -3.74 -14.96 13.25
N LYS A 3 -3.41 -16.18 13.70
CA LYS A 3 -2.13 -16.83 13.43
C LYS A 3 -2.07 -17.51 12.05
N ASP A 4 -3.21 -17.97 11.55
CA ASP A 4 -3.30 -18.70 10.28
C ASP A 4 -3.12 -17.77 9.07
N SER A 5 -3.62 -16.53 9.14
CA SER A 5 -3.51 -15.55 8.05
C SER A 5 -2.08 -15.04 7.83
N THR A 6 -1.25 -15.01 8.86
CA THR A 6 0.16 -14.59 8.74
C THR A 6 1.03 -15.66 8.09
N ILE A 7 0.76 -16.94 8.39
CA ILE A 7 1.44 -18.08 7.74
C ILE A 7 1.04 -18.16 6.27
N GLU A 8 -0.24 -17.95 5.99
CA GLU A 8 -0.77 -17.88 4.62
C GLU A 8 -0.12 -16.74 3.82
N ASP A 9 0.00 -15.55 4.41
CA ASP A 9 0.66 -14.41 3.77
C ASP A 9 2.14 -14.68 3.48
N SER A 10 2.88 -15.26 4.41
CA SER A 10 4.30 -15.56 4.19
C SER A 10 4.50 -16.53 3.02
N LEU A 11 3.60 -17.51 2.85
CA LEU A 11 3.66 -18.45 1.72
C LEU A 11 3.31 -17.76 0.39
N LEU A 12 2.27 -16.92 0.39
CA LEU A 12 1.87 -16.16 -0.79
C LEU A 12 2.97 -15.16 -1.21
N ILE A 13 3.61 -14.50 -0.24
CA ILE A 13 4.73 -13.58 -0.49
C ILE A 13 5.87 -14.34 -1.15
N LYS A 14 6.27 -15.49 -0.62
CA LYS A 14 7.35 -16.28 -1.21
C LYS A 14 7.04 -16.70 -2.65
N LYS A 15 5.82 -17.20 -2.91
CA LYS A 15 5.38 -17.53 -4.27
C LYS A 15 5.41 -16.31 -5.20
N ALA A 16 4.98 -15.16 -4.71
CA ALA A 16 5.00 -13.92 -5.49
C ALA A 16 6.43 -13.43 -5.75
N GLN A 17 7.38 -13.63 -4.82
CA GLN A 17 8.81 -13.40 -5.03
C GLN A 17 9.39 -14.30 -6.12
N ASP A 18 8.90 -15.53 -6.23
CA ASP A 18 9.25 -16.48 -7.30
C ASP A 18 8.54 -16.16 -8.63
N GLY A 19 7.81 -15.04 -8.73
CA GLY A 19 7.12 -14.60 -9.96
C GLY A 19 5.70 -15.16 -10.15
N ASN A 20 5.10 -15.78 -9.13
CA ASN A 20 3.72 -16.25 -9.21
C ASN A 20 2.72 -15.09 -9.17
N GLU A 21 2.19 -14.70 -10.32
CA GLU A 21 1.21 -13.62 -10.46
C GLU A 21 -0.09 -13.87 -9.68
N GLY A 22 -0.55 -15.13 -9.63
CA GLY A 22 -1.76 -15.48 -8.89
C GLY A 22 -1.62 -15.22 -7.39
N ALA A 23 -0.49 -15.61 -6.80
CA ALA A 23 -0.19 -15.35 -5.40
C ALA A 23 -0.10 -13.85 -5.11
N PHE A 24 0.50 -13.07 -6.02
CA PHE A 24 0.53 -11.63 -5.91
C PHE A 24 -0.87 -11.02 -5.99
N ASN A 25 -1.72 -11.47 -6.92
CA ASN A 25 -3.08 -10.98 -7.06
C ASN A 25 -3.92 -11.21 -5.79
N PHE A 26 -3.72 -12.35 -5.11
CA PHE A 26 -4.34 -12.60 -3.80
C PHE A 26 -3.87 -11.60 -2.74
N LEU A 27 -2.55 -11.35 -2.63
CA LEU A 27 -2.01 -10.35 -1.71
C LEU A 27 -2.54 -8.95 -2.04
N MET A 28 -2.53 -8.56 -3.32
CA MET A 28 -3.05 -7.28 -3.78
C MET A 28 -4.52 -7.12 -3.40
N THR A 29 -5.37 -8.08 -3.75
CA THR A 29 -6.81 -8.04 -3.43
C THR A 29 -7.05 -7.88 -1.92
N LYS A 30 -6.25 -8.57 -1.10
CA LYS A 30 -6.33 -8.49 0.36
C LYS A 30 -5.90 -7.13 0.91
N TYR A 31 -4.82 -6.56 0.40
CA TYR A 31 -4.23 -5.33 0.96
C TYR A 31 -4.72 -4.04 0.31
N TYR A 32 -5.30 -4.10 -0.89
CA TYR A 32 -5.73 -2.94 -1.67
C TYR A 32 -6.69 -2.03 -0.92
N PRO A 33 -7.77 -2.52 -0.28
CA PRO A 33 -8.72 -1.64 0.42
C PRO A 33 -8.05 -0.81 1.52
N ARG A 34 -7.12 -1.42 2.25
CA ARG A 34 -6.40 -0.76 3.36
C ARG A 34 -5.39 0.27 2.86
N VAL A 35 -4.68 -0.03 1.76
CA VAL A 35 -3.77 0.92 1.10
C VAL A 35 -4.56 2.10 0.54
N TYR A 36 -5.66 1.83 -0.18
CA TYR A 36 -6.55 2.85 -0.71
C TYR A 36 -7.10 3.77 0.38
N ALA A 37 -7.61 3.23 1.49
CA ALA A 37 -8.13 4.03 2.59
C ALA A 37 -7.05 4.92 3.23
N SER A 38 -5.81 4.43 3.31
CA SER A 38 -4.67 5.19 3.80
C SER A 38 -4.33 6.35 2.87
N LEU A 39 -4.28 6.09 1.55
CA LEU A 39 -4.04 7.10 0.53
C LEU A 39 -5.17 8.12 0.46
N TYR A 40 -6.43 7.70 0.54
CA TYR A 40 -7.59 8.59 0.58
C TYR A 40 -7.58 9.48 1.81
N SER A 41 -7.16 8.95 2.96
CA SER A 41 -7.00 9.75 4.17
C SER A 41 -5.94 10.86 3.99
N PHE A 42 -4.94 10.62 3.14
CA PHE A 42 -3.86 11.56 2.83
C PHE A 42 -4.24 12.56 1.72
N THR A 43 -4.81 12.09 0.61
CA THR A 43 -5.09 12.88 -0.60
C THR A 43 -6.43 13.63 -0.52
N LYS A 44 -7.41 13.08 0.21
CA LYS A 44 -8.83 13.49 0.20
C LYS A 44 -9.48 13.49 -1.20
N SER A 45 -8.88 12.78 -2.16
CA SER A 45 -9.31 12.72 -3.56
C SER A 45 -9.48 11.27 -3.97
N LYS A 46 -10.66 10.91 -4.50
CA LYS A 46 -10.93 9.54 -4.95
C LYS A 46 -10.00 9.15 -6.10
N GLU A 47 -9.93 9.99 -7.11
CA GLU A 47 -9.15 9.78 -8.34
C GLU A 47 -7.66 9.59 -8.01
N ASP A 48 -7.07 10.53 -7.26
CA ASP A 48 -5.66 10.43 -6.87
C ASP A 48 -5.38 9.19 -6.02
N SER A 49 -6.34 8.79 -5.18
CA SER A 49 -6.17 7.60 -4.33
C SER A 49 -6.22 6.30 -5.10
N GLU A 50 -7.10 6.19 -6.09
CA GLU A 50 -7.20 5.03 -6.97
C GLU A 50 -5.92 4.90 -7.81
N ASP A 51 -5.45 6.00 -8.40
CA ASP A 51 -4.22 6.03 -9.18
C ASP A 51 -2.97 5.69 -8.33
N LEU A 52 -2.81 6.34 -7.18
CA LEU A 52 -1.69 6.06 -6.28
C LEU A 52 -1.71 4.63 -5.72
N ALA A 53 -2.90 4.06 -5.46
CA ALA A 53 -3.03 2.68 -5.01
C ALA A 53 -2.56 1.72 -6.11
N GLN A 54 -3.00 1.93 -7.36
CA GLN A 54 -2.55 1.13 -8.49
C GLN A 54 -1.03 1.22 -8.69
N GLN A 55 -0.47 2.44 -8.73
CA GLN A 55 0.98 2.65 -8.83
C GLN A 55 1.74 2.01 -7.68
N THR A 56 1.18 2.02 -6.47
CA THR A 56 1.76 1.32 -5.31
C THR A 56 1.90 -0.15 -5.60
N PHE A 57 0.84 -0.84 -6.03
CA PHE A 57 0.91 -2.28 -6.27
C PHE A 57 1.79 -2.65 -7.47
N ILE A 58 1.88 -1.81 -8.50
CA ILE A 58 2.88 -1.98 -9.58
C ILE A 58 4.30 -1.94 -9.00
N LYS A 59 4.59 -0.95 -8.14
CA LYS A 59 5.90 -0.85 -7.47
C LYS A 59 6.17 -1.98 -6.49
N VAL A 60 5.16 -2.44 -5.78
CA VAL A 60 5.26 -3.60 -4.87
C VAL A 60 5.64 -4.83 -5.68
N TRP A 61 4.97 -5.12 -6.79
CA TRP A 61 5.31 -6.25 -7.67
C TRP A 61 6.76 -6.17 -8.16
N GLN A 62 7.19 -5.00 -8.64
CA GLN A 62 8.57 -4.79 -9.13
C GLN A 62 9.64 -4.99 -8.04
N GLN A 63 9.30 -4.73 -6.77
CA GLN A 63 10.25 -4.77 -5.66
C GLN A 63 10.03 -5.95 -4.72
N ILE A 64 9.04 -6.82 -4.96
CA ILE A 64 8.65 -7.85 -3.99
C ILE A 64 9.79 -8.81 -3.66
N ALA A 65 10.67 -9.10 -4.63
CA ALA A 65 11.88 -9.91 -4.45
C ALA A 65 12.87 -9.30 -3.42
N THR A 66 12.79 -7.99 -3.16
CA THR A 66 13.65 -7.28 -2.19
C THR A 66 13.07 -7.31 -0.76
N PHE A 67 11.83 -7.75 -0.58
CA PHE A 67 11.20 -7.81 0.73
C PHE A 67 11.81 -8.93 1.58
N ARG A 68 12.52 -8.55 2.65
CA ARG A 68 13.26 -9.49 3.52
C ARG A 68 12.45 -10.10 4.66
N GLY A 69 11.25 -9.59 4.93
CA GLY A 69 10.44 -10.03 6.08
C GLY A 69 10.83 -9.39 7.42
N ASP A 70 11.73 -8.40 7.43
CA ASP A 70 12.15 -7.66 8.65
C ASP A 70 10.99 -6.87 9.30
N SER A 71 9.88 -6.68 8.59
CA SER A 71 8.65 -6.03 9.06
C SER A 71 7.43 -6.72 8.45
N ALA A 72 6.23 -6.47 8.99
CA ALA A 72 4.99 -6.93 8.35
C ALA A 72 4.90 -6.42 6.91
N PHE A 73 4.40 -7.27 6.00
CA PHE A 73 4.28 -6.94 4.57
C PHE A 73 3.48 -5.66 4.34
N PHE A 74 2.37 -5.50 5.06
CA PHE A 74 1.56 -4.27 4.97
C PHE A 74 2.37 -3.01 5.33
N THR A 75 3.22 -3.05 6.35
CA THR A 75 4.07 -1.91 6.73
C THR A 75 5.03 -1.54 5.60
N TRP A 76 5.60 -2.53 4.91
CA TRP A 76 6.45 -2.30 3.76
C TRP A 76 5.68 -1.70 2.57
N VAL A 77 4.49 -2.23 2.24
CA VAL A 77 3.60 -1.67 1.21
C VAL A 77 3.17 -0.24 1.54
N TYR A 78 2.80 0.03 2.79
CA TYR A 78 2.38 1.35 3.25
C TYR A 78 3.49 2.40 3.06
N ARG A 79 4.75 2.05 3.33
CA ARG A 79 5.89 2.94 3.09
C ARG A 79 6.02 3.33 1.62
N ILE A 80 5.87 2.36 0.71
CA ILE A 80 5.88 2.62 -0.74
C ILE A 80 4.73 3.56 -1.11
N ALA A 81 3.52 3.30 -0.60
CA ALA A 81 2.33 4.09 -0.88
C ALA A 81 2.47 5.56 -0.45
N ILE A 82 2.91 5.81 0.79
CA ILE A 82 3.06 7.17 1.32
C ILE A 82 4.18 7.91 0.59
N ASN A 83 5.27 7.25 0.20
CA ASN A 83 6.33 7.89 -0.58
C ASN A 83 5.83 8.30 -1.97
N LEU A 84 5.04 7.46 -2.64
CA LEU A 84 4.37 7.81 -3.89
C LEU A 84 3.44 9.02 -3.71
N ALA A 85 2.60 9.01 -2.68
CA ALA A 85 1.69 10.11 -2.40
C ALA A 85 2.44 11.42 -2.13
N LYS A 86 3.46 11.40 -1.26
CA LYS A 86 4.31 12.57 -1.00
C LYS A 86 4.91 13.11 -2.30
N ASN A 87 5.49 12.25 -3.14
CA ASN A 87 6.07 12.65 -4.42
C ASN A 87 5.02 13.23 -5.38
N HIS A 88 3.79 12.72 -5.38
CA HIS A 88 2.70 13.25 -6.20
C HIS A 88 2.33 14.68 -5.82
N PHE A 89 2.23 15.00 -4.53
CA PHE A 89 1.89 16.35 -4.08
C PHE A 89 3.08 17.31 -4.10
N VAL A 90 4.28 16.83 -3.77
CA VAL A 90 5.53 17.57 -3.97
C VAL A 90 5.62 17.92 -5.46
N SER A 91 5.62 16.95 -6.37
CA SER A 91 5.68 17.21 -7.81
C SER A 91 4.51 18.05 -8.35
N SER A 92 3.34 18.08 -7.70
CA SER A 92 2.24 18.99 -8.07
C SER A 92 2.51 20.43 -7.63
N SER A 93 3.12 20.65 -6.47
CA SER A 93 3.64 21.95 -6.05
C SER A 93 4.84 22.39 -6.90
N TYR A 94 5.71 21.45 -7.27
CA TYR A 94 6.87 21.69 -8.14
C TYR A 94 6.49 21.75 -9.64
N LYS A 95 5.35 21.21 -10.09
CA LYS A 95 4.83 21.37 -11.47
C LYS A 95 4.40 22.80 -11.77
N LYS A 96 4.12 23.60 -10.73
CA LYS A 96 4.03 25.06 -10.89
C LYS A 96 5.39 25.71 -11.19
N ASP A 97 6.53 25.05 -10.91
CA ASP A 97 7.85 25.67 -10.97
C ASP A 97 8.95 24.97 -11.78
N LYS A 98 8.94 23.67 -12.14
CA LYS A 98 9.89 23.08 -13.10
C LYS A 98 9.67 21.59 -13.43
N ILE A 99 9.68 21.32 -14.73
CA ILE A 99 9.92 20.02 -15.35
C ILE A 99 11.35 19.54 -15.00
N ASN A 100 11.51 18.23 -14.75
CA ASN A 100 12.71 17.44 -14.40
C ASN A 100 13.03 17.25 -12.91
N VAL A 101 12.71 16.07 -12.37
CA VAL A 101 13.50 15.44 -11.29
C VAL A 101 13.60 13.94 -11.57
N SER A 102 14.83 13.48 -11.78
CA SER A 102 15.21 12.08 -11.90
C SER A 102 15.00 11.33 -10.58
N THR A 103 14.50 10.11 -10.68
CA THR A 103 14.36 9.16 -9.58
C THR A 103 15.72 8.60 -9.15
N SER A 104 16.39 9.29 -8.25
CA SER A 104 17.43 8.70 -7.41
C SER A 104 17.53 9.47 -6.09
N ASP A 105 17.58 8.69 -5.00
CA ASP A 105 17.98 9.09 -3.66
C ASP A 105 16.97 9.89 -2.83
N THR A 106 16.24 9.17 -1.98
CA THR A 106 15.79 9.70 -0.69
C THR A 106 15.83 8.61 0.38
N ASP A 107 16.95 8.53 1.09
CA ASP A 107 17.01 7.94 2.43
C ASP A 107 16.07 8.74 3.34
N PHE A 108 15.11 8.07 3.99
CA PHE A 108 14.26 8.68 5.00
C PHE A 108 14.27 7.84 6.28
N ASP A 109 14.78 8.45 7.36
CA ASP A 109 14.58 8.02 8.73
C ASP A 109 13.09 7.98 9.04
N ILE A 110 12.59 6.79 9.34
CA ILE A 110 11.22 6.56 9.79
C ILE A 110 11.24 6.70 11.31
N PRO A 111 10.49 7.64 11.91
CA PRO A 111 10.25 7.61 13.34
C PRO A 111 9.65 6.23 13.68
N SER A 112 10.30 5.48 14.57
CA SER A 112 9.97 4.12 14.99
C SER A 112 8.55 3.93 15.57
N TYR A 113 7.69 4.95 15.49
CA TYR A 113 6.33 4.99 16.01
C TYR A 113 5.34 5.25 14.89
N THR A 114 5.25 4.36 13.92
CA THR A 114 3.95 4.09 13.33
C THR A 114 3.91 2.59 13.15
N ASN A 115 3.43 1.93 14.19
CA ASN A 115 2.90 0.59 14.05
C ASN A 115 1.50 0.75 13.42
N PRO A 116 1.31 0.61 12.09
CA PRO A 116 -0.02 0.73 11.48
C PRO A 116 -1.01 -0.32 12.03
N GLU A 117 -0.52 -1.33 12.77
CA GLU A 117 -1.35 -2.30 13.48
C GLU A 117 -2.03 -1.71 14.72
N GLN A 118 -1.48 -0.65 15.34
CA GLN A 118 -2.10 0.06 16.47
C GLN A 118 -3.18 1.07 16.03
N LEU A 119 -3.19 1.49 14.77
CA LEU A 119 -4.26 2.31 14.18
C LEU A 119 -5.49 1.50 13.74
N LEU A 120 -5.48 0.17 13.93
CA LEU A 120 -6.65 -0.70 13.75
C LEU A 120 -7.57 -0.60 14.97
N ASP A 121 -8.10 0.59 15.21
CA ASP A 121 -9.20 0.75 16.15
C ASP A 121 -10.49 0.19 15.53
N GLN A 122 -11.42 -0.27 16.37
CA GLN A 122 -12.69 -0.93 15.98
C GLN A 122 -13.46 -0.17 14.87
N GLU A 123 -13.30 1.16 14.82
CA GLU A 123 -13.94 2.05 13.86
C GLU A 123 -13.49 1.82 12.39
N TYR A 124 -12.22 1.44 12.17
CA TYR A 124 -11.72 1.15 10.81
C TYR A 124 -12.32 -0.15 10.24
N LEU A 125 -12.52 -1.16 11.09
CA LEU A 125 -13.13 -2.44 10.71
C LEU A 125 -14.61 -2.27 10.33
N GLU A 126 -15.33 -1.39 11.03
CA GLU A 126 -16.73 -1.08 10.72
C GLU A 126 -16.86 -0.30 9.40
N ARG A 127 -15.95 0.64 9.12
CA ARG A 127 -15.90 1.34 7.82
C ARG A 127 -15.53 0.42 6.66
N GLU A 128 -14.66 -0.57 6.90
CA GLU A 128 -14.27 -1.58 5.91
C GLU A 128 -15.44 -2.50 5.52
N LYS A 129 -16.28 -2.91 6.49
CA LYS A 129 -17.51 -3.69 6.21
C LYS A 129 -18.49 -2.94 5.31
N ILE A 130 -18.65 -1.63 5.52
CA ILE A 130 -19.52 -0.78 4.69
C ILE A 130 -18.95 -0.67 3.27
N PHE A 131 -17.64 -0.45 3.13
CA PHE A 131 -16.98 -0.27 1.84
C PHE A 131 -16.94 -1.56 1.00
N LEU A 132 -16.63 -2.71 1.61
CA LEU A 132 -16.66 -4.02 0.94
C LEU A 132 -18.07 -4.42 0.51
N HIS A 133 -19.10 -4.01 1.25
CA HIS A 133 -20.50 -4.22 0.87
C HIS A 133 -20.90 -3.38 -0.35
N THR A 134 -20.39 -2.14 -0.46
CA THR A 134 -20.65 -1.28 -1.62
C THR A 134 -19.93 -1.75 -2.87
N TYR A 135 -18.68 -2.23 -2.77
CA TYR A 135 -17.87 -2.60 -3.94
C TYR A 135 -18.13 -4.03 -4.46
N ARG A 136 -18.71 -4.94 -3.66
CA ARG A 136 -19.14 -6.28 -4.13
C ARG A 136 -20.42 -6.27 -4.97
N ARG A 137 -21.01 -5.08 -5.22
CA ARG A 137 -22.25 -4.91 -5.99
C ARG A 137 -22.04 -4.32 -7.39
N ILE A 138 -20.79 -3.99 -7.76
CA ILE A 138 -20.45 -3.32 -9.03
C ILE A 138 -19.54 -4.20 -9.93
N TYR A 139 -19.21 -5.43 -9.52
CA TYR A 139 -18.58 -6.45 -10.37
C TYR A 139 -19.21 -7.82 -10.14
#